data_AF-A0A5E3ZY40-F1
#
_entry.id   AF-A0A5E3ZY40-F1
#
_cell.length_a   1.000
_cell.length_b   1.000
_cell.length_c   1.000
_cell.angle_alpha   90.00
_cell.angle_beta   90.00
_cell.angle_gamma   90.00
#
_symmetry.space_group_name_H-M   'P 1'
#
loop_
_entity.id
_entity.type
_entity.pdbx_description
1 polymer ?
#
loop_
_entity_poly.entity_id
_entity_poly.type
_entity_poly.pdbx_seq_one_letter_code
_entity_poly.pdbx_strand_id
1 'polypeptide(L)'
;MSMLQPSPNVLNAFGLRDPHLSPAPRGWGGGVLAGPIVLTPVADRARATWSARVRDTLDPSGIRIARPFRATDGRTIVGDWRADHYGPGALQNRPDEVIATSLRLHDVLATQERPRFLVGAPSSPWTEADYFSMADRAAFHPAGLELLRDYLPHGTGVDGGLRADIAAGVELYQQFADLREDIHAPAQVVHGDMLFGTLFAPGTAPLVPDIVPYWHNPAWAAGVVVVDALNWAGADADLPQRWRHLPEWPQQLLRAYLFRLGLHLVHRHSAASAYNKLLHTGVVIADLVADSSAAEPAVAAPAVLTAEPVTESVREPAAEPTVAIPSAVVAPAAVAPIEVPSTEITRDESEGSGTDLDTSPEPTSWEDTAEFPEIADAWEGTPDTPALADSELETGKNTMSPEHH
;
A
#
# COMPACT_ATOMS: atom_id res chain seq x y z
N MET A 1 20.85 -3.00 12.43
CA MET A 1 20.01 -4.08 12.99
C MET A 1 20.62 -5.43 12.62
N SER A 2 20.60 -6.42 13.51
CA SER A 2 21.12 -7.77 13.19
C SER A 2 20.19 -8.45 12.19
N MET A 3 20.71 -8.90 11.06
CA MET A 3 19.96 -9.66 10.07
C MET A 3 19.36 -10.92 10.72
N LEU A 4 18.07 -11.17 10.51
CA LEU A 4 17.46 -12.45 10.89
C LEU A 4 18.12 -13.56 10.07
N GLN A 5 18.69 -14.56 10.73
CA GLN A 5 19.42 -15.65 10.06
C GLN A 5 18.58 -16.94 10.04
N PRO A 6 18.51 -17.66 8.92
CA PRO A 6 17.88 -18.98 8.88
C PRO A 6 18.68 -19.96 9.75
N SER A 7 17.97 -20.76 10.55
CA SER A 7 18.63 -21.78 11.38
C SER A 7 19.29 -22.88 10.52
N PRO A 8 20.28 -23.61 11.04
CA PRO A 8 20.87 -24.75 10.33
C PRO A 8 19.83 -25.80 9.88
N ASN A 9 18.76 -25.98 10.65
CA ASN A 9 17.66 -26.90 10.28
C ASN A 9 16.89 -26.41 9.04
N VAL A 10 16.69 -25.10 8.91
CA VAL A 10 16.05 -24.50 7.72
C VAL A 10 16.96 -24.66 6.50
N LEU A 11 18.25 -24.33 6.63
CA LEU A 11 19.23 -24.49 5.55
C LEU A 11 19.30 -25.95 5.06
N ASN A 12 19.41 -26.90 5.99
CA ASN A 12 19.45 -28.32 5.68
C ASN A 12 18.18 -28.81 4.98
N ALA A 13 16.99 -28.32 5.38
CA ALA A 13 15.73 -28.70 4.75
C ALA A 13 15.64 -28.25 3.28
N PHE A 14 16.26 -27.11 2.94
CA PHE A 14 16.40 -26.65 1.56
C PHE A 14 17.64 -27.22 0.84
N GLY A 15 18.30 -28.24 1.43
CA GLY A 15 19.44 -28.92 0.82
C GLY A 15 20.74 -28.11 0.82
N LEU A 16 20.81 -27.01 1.58
CA LEU A 16 22.00 -26.18 1.70
C LEU A 16 22.88 -26.69 2.84
N ARG A 17 24.15 -27.00 2.53
CA ARG A 17 25.17 -27.37 3.51
C ARG A 17 26.21 -26.26 3.57
N ASP A 18 26.33 -25.62 4.73
CA ASP A 18 27.25 -24.50 5.00
C ASP A 18 27.33 -23.44 3.87
N PRO A 19 26.19 -22.92 3.40
CA PRO A 19 26.19 -21.91 2.33
C PRO A 19 26.83 -20.60 2.82
N HIS A 20 27.45 -19.86 1.90
CA HIS A 20 27.76 -18.46 2.15
C HIS A 20 26.44 -17.66 2.17
N LEU A 21 26.18 -16.98 3.28
CA LEU A 21 24.99 -16.16 3.49
C LEU A 21 25.33 -14.68 3.32
N SER A 22 24.56 -13.98 2.49
CA SER A 22 24.66 -12.52 2.33
C SER A 22 23.26 -11.91 2.30
N PRO A 23 23.10 -10.61 2.59
CA PRO A 23 21.82 -9.95 2.35
C PRO A 23 21.43 -10.10 0.88
N ALA A 24 20.18 -10.45 0.61
CA ALA A 24 19.67 -10.39 -0.77
C ALA A 24 19.54 -8.92 -1.22
N PRO A 25 19.60 -8.64 -2.54
CA PRO A 25 19.31 -7.32 -3.05
C PRO A 25 17.93 -6.81 -2.59
N ARG A 26 17.76 -5.49 -2.55
CA ARG A 26 16.46 -4.88 -2.26
C ARG A 26 15.40 -5.39 -3.25
N GLY A 27 14.15 -5.49 -2.77
CA GLY A 27 13.02 -6.09 -3.50
C GLY A 27 12.83 -7.60 -3.29
N TRP A 28 13.74 -8.26 -2.56
CA TRP A 28 13.56 -9.63 -2.08
C TRP A 28 12.95 -9.74 -0.67
N GLY A 29 12.23 -8.72 -0.20
CA GLY A 29 11.50 -8.76 1.08
C GLY A 29 12.38 -9.00 2.32
N GLY A 30 13.61 -8.47 2.34
CA GLY A 30 14.55 -8.67 3.46
C GLY A 30 15.17 -10.06 3.52
N GLY A 31 15.15 -10.81 2.41
CA GLY A 31 15.69 -12.16 2.34
C GLY A 31 17.22 -12.25 2.46
N VAL A 32 17.69 -13.47 2.70
CA VAL A 32 19.09 -13.86 2.75
C VAL A 32 19.41 -14.67 1.50
N LEU A 33 20.40 -14.22 0.71
CA LEU A 33 20.90 -14.95 -0.43
C LEU A 33 21.80 -16.10 0.06
N ALA A 34 21.48 -17.31 -0.37
CA ALA A 34 22.18 -18.54 -0.02
C ALA A 34 22.45 -19.36 -1.28
N GLY A 35 23.53 -19.01 -2.00
CA GLY A 35 23.86 -19.61 -3.30
C GLY A 35 22.81 -19.26 -4.37
N PRO A 36 22.11 -20.23 -4.98
CA PRO A 36 21.16 -19.98 -6.06
C PRO A 36 19.75 -19.63 -5.58
N ILE A 37 19.52 -19.51 -4.26
CA ILE A 37 18.21 -19.23 -3.68
C ILE A 37 18.24 -18.04 -2.73
N VAL A 38 17.11 -17.37 -2.60
CA VAL A 38 16.86 -16.40 -1.55
C VAL A 38 15.90 -17.00 -0.53
N LEU A 39 16.31 -17.00 0.73
CA LEU A 39 15.50 -17.37 1.87
C LEU A 39 14.83 -16.12 2.43
N THR A 40 13.51 -16.07 2.46
CA THR A 40 12.75 -14.91 2.94
C THR A 40 11.92 -15.30 4.17
N PRO A 41 11.94 -14.51 5.27
CA PRO A 41 11.05 -14.73 6.40
C PRO A 41 9.58 -14.66 5.99
N VAL A 42 8.74 -15.49 6.60
CA VAL A 42 7.32 -15.61 6.29
C VAL A 42 6.51 -15.03 7.45
N ALA A 43 5.97 -13.82 7.25
CA ALA A 43 5.01 -13.22 8.18
C ALA A 43 3.61 -13.84 8.06
N ASP A 44 3.17 -14.16 6.84
CA ASP A 44 1.87 -14.78 6.54
C ASP A 44 2.07 -16.08 5.74
N ARG A 45 1.81 -17.21 6.38
CA ARG A 45 1.95 -18.54 5.78
C ARG A 45 0.91 -18.82 4.70
N ALA A 46 -0.30 -18.30 4.85
CA ALA A 46 -1.38 -18.50 3.87
C ALA A 46 -1.06 -17.77 2.57
N ARG A 47 -0.64 -16.50 2.67
CA ARG A 47 -0.17 -15.71 1.53
C ARG A 47 1.06 -16.33 0.88
N ALA A 48 2.08 -16.71 1.66
CA ALA A 48 3.31 -17.28 1.11
C ALA A 48 3.06 -18.62 0.38
N THR A 49 2.19 -19.48 0.94
CA THR A 49 1.81 -20.75 0.30
C THR A 49 1.03 -20.51 -1.00
N TRP A 50 0.08 -19.56 -0.98
CA TRP A 50 -0.69 -19.21 -2.17
C TRP A 50 0.19 -18.60 -3.26
N SER A 51 1.08 -17.66 -2.91
CA SER A 51 2.00 -17.02 -3.84
C SER A 51 2.92 -18.06 -4.49
N ALA A 52 3.48 -18.98 -3.70
CA ALA A 52 4.30 -20.05 -4.23
C ALA A 52 3.53 -20.90 -5.26
N ARG A 53 2.31 -21.35 -4.92
CA ARG A 53 1.47 -22.11 -5.85
C ARG A 53 1.18 -21.36 -7.15
N VAL A 54 0.85 -20.07 -7.08
CA VAL A 54 0.56 -19.26 -8.27
C VAL A 54 1.81 -19.09 -9.13
N ARG A 55 2.95 -18.77 -8.51
CA ARG A 55 4.24 -18.59 -9.18
C ARG A 55 4.83 -19.89 -9.72
N ASP A 56 4.35 -21.06 -9.34
CA ASP A 56 4.75 -22.34 -9.97
C ASP A 56 4.23 -22.45 -11.41
N THR A 57 3.05 -21.90 -11.71
CA THR A 57 2.39 -22.07 -13.01
C THR A 57 2.30 -20.80 -13.84
N LEU A 58 2.51 -19.63 -13.23
CA LEU A 58 2.42 -18.35 -13.94
C LEU A 58 3.46 -18.28 -15.07
N ASP A 59 3.05 -17.85 -16.25
CA ASP A 59 3.97 -17.65 -17.38
C ASP A 59 3.61 -16.35 -18.14
N PRO A 60 3.82 -15.18 -17.51
CA PRO A 60 3.57 -13.90 -18.16
C PRO A 60 4.61 -13.61 -19.26
N SER A 61 4.12 -13.19 -20.43
CA SER A 61 5.01 -12.72 -21.49
C SER A 61 5.72 -11.43 -21.07
N GLY A 62 7.04 -11.40 -21.28
CA GLY A 62 7.86 -10.20 -21.01
C GLY A 62 8.06 -9.87 -19.53
N ILE A 63 7.81 -10.82 -18.62
CA ILE A 63 8.09 -10.71 -17.18
C ILE A 63 8.76 -12.00 -16.72
N ARG A 64 9.80 -11.89 -15.89
CA ARG A 64 10.37 -13.03 -15.17
C ARG A 64 9.70 -13.13 -13.81
N ILE A 65 9.28 -14.32 -13.42
CA ILE A 65 8.75 -14.60 -12.08
C ILE A 65 9.77 -15.48 -11.34
N ALA A 66 10.16 -15.09 -10.13
CA ALA A 66 10.99 -15.96 -9.30
C ALA A 66 10.21 -17.24 -8.99
N ARG A 67 10.79 -18.40 -9.30
CA ARG A 67 10.15 -19.69 -9.06
C ARG A 67 10.36 -20.12 -7.60
N PRO A 68 9.34 -20.65 -6.91
CA PRO A 68 9.51 -21.21 -5.57
C PRO A 68 10.53 -22.35 -5.57
N PHE A 69 11.36 -22.41 -4.53
CA PHE A 69 12.29 -23.50 -4.30
C PHE A 69 11.74 -24.37 -3.17
N ARG A 70 11.56 -25.67 -3.43
CA ARG A 70 10.96 -26.60 -2.46
C ARG A 70 12.03 -27.26 -1.61
N ALA A 71 11.72 -27.43 -0.33
CA ALA A 71 12.51 -28.25 0.58
C ALA A 71 12.57 -29.70 0.08
N THR A 72 13.51 -30.48 0.60
CA THR A 72 13.70 -31.89 0.22
C THR A 72 12.46 -32.77 0.47
N ASP A 73 11.58 -32.34 1.37
CA ASP A 73 10.29 -32.97 1.67
C ASP A 73 9.10 -32.38 0.90
N GLY A 74 9.35 -31.50 -0.06
CA GLY A 74 8.35 -30.89 -0.95
C GLY A 74 7.68 -29.63 -0.40
N ARG A 75 7.92 -29.25 0.86
CA ARG A 75 7.35 -28.04 1.47
C ARG A 75 7.91 -26.77 0.83
N THR A 76 7.08 -25.74 0.76
CA THR A 76 7.48 -24.38 0.32
C THR A 76 7.88 -23.48 1.50
N ILE A 77 7.51 -23.86 2.72
CA ILE A 77 7.82 -23.13 3.96
C ILE A 77 8.39 -24.09 5.00
N VAL A 78 9.54 -23.75 5.56
CA VAL A 78 10.19 -24.49 6.66
C VAL A 78 10.65 -23.50 7.73
N GLY A 79 10.23 -23.70 8.98
CA GLY A 79 10.67 -22.86 10.11
C GLY A 79 10.41 -21.36 9.92
N ASP A 80 9.29 -21.01 9.29
CA ASP A 80 8.90 -19.63 8.93
C ASP A 80 9.80 -18.96 7.89
N TRP A 81 10.49 -19.76 7.08
CA TRP A 81 11.20 -19.31 5.89
C TRP A 81 10.62 -19.95 4.64
N ARG A 82 10.53 -19.16 3.57
CA ARG A 82 10.32 -19.65 2.20
C ARG A 82 11.61 -19.51 1.41
N ALA A 83 11.77 -20.32 0.37
CA ALA A 83 12.89 -20.24 -0.55
C ALA A 83 12.38 -19.98 -1.97
N ASP A 84 13.09 -19.14 -2.70
CA ASP A 84 12.80 -18.83 -4.10
C ASP A 84 14.10 -18.84 -4.91
N HIS A 85 14.05 -19.26 -6.17
CA HIS A 85 15.19 -19.20 -7.07
C HIS A 85 15.61 -17.76 -7.28
N TYR A 86 16.88 -17.46 -7.00
CA TYR A 86 17.43 -16.13 -7.20
C TYR A 86 17.49 -15.80 -8.69
N GLY A 87 17.05 -14.57 -9.02
CA GLY A 87 17.22 -13.98 -10.33
C GLY A 87 17.93 -12.63 -10.22
N PRO A 88 18.85 -12.30 -11.14
CA PRO A 88 19.53 -11.02 -11.11
C PRO A 88 18.57 -9.86 -11.38
N GLY A 89 18.80 -8.78 -10.66
CA GLY A 89 18.15 -7.49 -10.84
C GLY A 89 18.25 -6.60 -9.62
N ALA A 90 17.99 -5.31 -9.81
CA ALA A 90 17.91 -4.31 -8.75
C ALA A 90 16.70 -3.40 -8.97
N LEU A 91 16.23 -2.76 -7.91
CA LEU A 91 15.22 -1.69 -8.02
C LEU A 91 15.79 -0.55 -8.88
N GLN A 92 14.96 0.00 -9.76
CA GLN A 92 15.30 1.12 -10.62
C GLN A 92 14.11 2.07 -10.73
N ASN A 93 14.38 3.37 -10.95
CA ASN A 93 13.35 4.40 -10.86
C ASN A 93 12.65 4.50 -12.21
N ARG A 94 11.77 3.54 -12.47
CA ARG A 94 11.13 3.33 -13.77
C ARG A 94 9.62 3.16 -13.61
N PRO A 95 8.91 4.13 -13.02
CA PRO A 95 7.51 3.98 -12.64
C PRO A 95 6.61 3.57 -13.82
N ASP A 96 6.79 4.12 -15.01
CA ASP A 96 6.01 3.72 -16.20
C ASP A 96 6.28 2.27 -16.61
N GLU A 97 7.53 1.83 -16.59
CA GLU A 97 7.89 0.44 -16.91
C GLU A 97 7.34 -0.53 -15.85
N VAL A 98 7.32 -0.10 -14.59
CA VAL A 98 6.69 -0.84 -13.49
C VAL A 98 5.17 -0.91 -13.68
N ILE A 99 4.50 0.19 -14.04
CA ILE A 99 3.05 0.18 -14.30
C ILE A 99 2.73 -0.74 -15.50
N ALA A 100 3.49 -0.64 -16.59
CA ALA A 100 3.33 -1.52 -17.74
C ALA A 100 3.55 -3.01 -17.36
N THR A 101 4.53 -3.30 -16.49
CA THR A 101 4.79 -4.64 -15.95
C THR A 101 3.64 -5.11 -15.06
N SER A 102 3.09 -4.22 -14.24
CA SER A 102 1.96 -4.46 -13.35
C SER A 102 0.73 -4.91 -14.13
N LEU A 103 0.36 -4.17 -15.18
CA LEU A 103 -0.80 -4.50 -16.01
C LEU A 103 -0.64 -5.84 -16.73
N ARG A 104 0.54 -6.12 -17.30
CA ARG A 104 0.85 -7.42 -17.93
C ARG A 104 0.82 -8.58 -16.94
N LEU A 105 1.27 -8.36 -15.70
CA LEU A 105 1.17 -9.36 -14.65
C LEU A 105 -0.30 -9.64 -14.30
N HIS A 106 -1.14 -8.60 -14.24
CA HIS A 106 -2.55 -8.76 -13.90
C HIS A 106 -3.35 -9.48 -14.98
N ASP A 107 -3.00 -9.34 -16.27
CA ASP A 107 -3.63 -10.10 -17.35
C ASP A 107 -3.60 -11.62 -17.09
N VAL A 108 -2.49 -12.15 -16.57
CA VAL A 108 -2.36 -13.57 -16.23
C VAL A 108 -2.90 -13.91 -14.83
N LEU A 109 -3.01 -12.93 -13.93
CA LEU A 109 -3.63 -13.12 -12.61
C LEU A 109 -5.16 -13.07 -12.65
N ALA A 110 -5.76 -12.59 -13.74
CA ALA A 110 -7.20 -12.56 -13.95
C ALA A 110 -7.88 -13.94 -13.80
N THR A 111 -7.15 -15.03 -14.04
CA THR A 111 -7.67 -16.40 -13.91
C THR A 111 -7.68 -16.91 -12.47
N GLN A 112 -7.10 -16.17 -11.52
CA GLN A 112 -7.00 -16.59 -10.13
C GLN A 112 -8.27 -16.19 -9.37
N GLU A 113 -8.81 -17.14 -8.61
CA GLU A 113 -9.91 -16.87 -7.69
C GLU A 113 -9.44 -15.99 -6.51
N ARG A 114 -10.39 -15.23 -5.92
CA ARG A 114 -10.13 -14.43 -4.72
C ARG A 114 -9.59 -15.32 -3.59
N PRO A 115 -8.36 -15.12 -3.11
CA PRO A 115 -7.81 -15.92 -2.03
C PRO A 115 -8.61 -15.72 -0.74
N ARG A 116 -8.99 -16.81 -0.07
CA ARG A 116 -9.83 -16.78 1.14
C ARG A 116 -9.23 -15.96 2.29
N PHE A 117 -7.90 -15.92 2.39
CA PHE A 117 -7.22 -15.16 3.45
C PHE A 117 -7.37 -13.64 3.28
N LEU A 118 -7.73 -13.13 2.09
CA LEU A 118 -8.03 -11.70 1.91
C LEU A 118 -9.35 -11.26 2.57
N VAL A 119 -10.22 -12.22 2.92
CA VAL A 119 -11.56 -11.95 3.49
C VAL A 119 -11.55 -12.05 5.03
N GLY A 120 -10.47 -12.53 5.65
CA GLY A 120 -10.40 -12.79 7.10
C GLY A 120 -10.29 -11.52 7.94
N ALA A 121 -10.92 -11.47 9.12
CA ALA A 121 -10.71 -10.38 10.07
C ALA A 121 -9.22 -10.30 10.50
N PRO A 122 -8.71 -9.11 10.87
CA PRO A 122 -7.36 -8.98 11.40
C PRO A 122 -7.12 -9.89 12.61
N SER A 123 -5.92 -10.43 12.75
CA SER A 123 -5.54 -11.26 13.89
C SER A 123 -5.23 -10.43 15.15
N SER A 124 -5.30 -11.01 16.35
CA SER A 124 -4.88 -10.34 17.60
C SER A 124 -3.86 -11.22 18.34
N PRO A 125 -2.67 -10.71 18.71
CA PRO A 125 -2.16 -9.36 18.43
C PRO A 125 -1.95 -9.10 16.93
N TRP A 126 -2.01 -7.83 16.51
CA TRP A 126 -1.86 -7.47 15.09
C TRP A 126 -0.46 -7.79 14.56
N THR A 127 -0.44 -8.33 13.35
CA THR A 127 0.77 -8.54 12.55
C THR A 127 0.96 -7.39 11.57
N GLU A 128 2.15 -7.31 10.95
CA GLU A 128 2.39 -6.37 9.85
C GLU A 128 1.33 -6.47 8.75
N ALA A 129 0.98 -7.71 8.35
CA ALA A 129 -0.02 -7.98 7.31
C ALA A 129 -1.43 -7.47 7.68
N ASP A 130 -1.74 -7.39 8.97
CA ASP A 130 -3.03 -6.89 9.45
C ASP A 130 -3.18 -5.39 9.16
N TYR A 131 -2.13 -4.57 9.33
CA TYR A 131 -2.18 -3.13 9.02
C TYR A 131 -2.51 -2.86 7.55
N PHE A 132 -1.85 -3.57 6.65
CA PHE A 132 -2.13 -3.47 5.21
C PHE A 132 -3.56 -3.90 4.87
N SER A 133 -4.04 -4.97 5.51
CA SER A 133 -5.41 -5.47 5.29
C SER A 133 -6.48 -4.51 5.82
N MET A 134 -6.23 -3.83 6.93
CA MET A 134 -7.12 -2.79 7.48
C MET A 134 -7.18 -1.56 6.56
N ALA A 135 -6.01 -1.05 6.15
CA ALA A 135 -5.91 0.09 5.26
C ALA A 135 -6.58 -0.16 3.91
N ASP A 136 -6.41 -1.37 3.35
CA ASP A 136 -7.07 -1.81 2.12
C ASP A 136 -8.59 -1.76 2.24
N ARG A 137 -9.14 -2.35 3.31
CA ARG A 137 -10.58 -2.34 3.56
C ARG A 137 -11.12 -0.92 3.73
N ALA A 138 -10.42 -0.11 4.51
CA ALA A 138 -10.84 1.26 4.79
C ALA A 138 -10.86 2.14 3.53
N ALA A 139 -9.92 1.92 2.59
CA ALA A 139 -9.84 2.70 1.36
C ALA A 139 -11.10 2.53 0.48
N PHE A 140 -11.72 1.33 0.50
CA PHE A 140 -12.89 1.01 -0.32
C PHE A 140 -14.22 1.08 0.43
N HIS A 141 -14.22 0.96 1.76
CA HIS A 141 -15.46 0.97 2.54
C HIS A 141 -16.00 2.40 2.75
N PRO A 142 -17.33 2.63 2.63
CA PRO A 142 -17.92 3.96 2.86
C PRO A 142 -17.60 4.52 4.24
N ALA A 143 -17.67 3.70 5.29
CA ALA A 143 -17.27 4.05 6.65
C ALA A 143 -15.77 3.78 6.92
N GLY A 144 -14.90 4.09 5.95
CA GLY A 144 -13.49 3.72 5.98
C GLY A 144 -12.75 4.17 7.24
N LEU A 145 -12.91 5.44 7.63
CA LEU A 145 -12.26 5.98 8.83
C LEU A 145 -12.77 5.32 10.13
N GLU A 146 -14.07 5.01 10.20
CA GLU A 146 -14.66 4.29 11.33
C GLU A 146 -14.02 2.90 11.48
N LEU A 147 -13.72 2.21 10.38
CA LEU A 147 -12.99 0.95 10.40
C LEU A 147 -11.55 1.08 10.90
N LEU A 148 -10.93 2.26 10.81
CA LEU A 148 -9.56 2.48 11.30
C LEU A 148 -9.52 2.95 12.75
N ARG A 149 -10.64 3.45 13.30
CA ARG A 149 -10.68 4.16 14.59
C ARG A 149 -10.09 3.34 15.74
N ASP A 150 -10.47 2.07 15.84
CA ASP A 150 -10.01 1.17 16.91
C ASP A 150 -8.52 0.78 16.78
N TYR A 151 -7.89 1.14 15.67
CA TYR A 151 -6.51 0.81 15.32
C TYR A 151 -5.57 2.03 15.36
N LEU A 152 -6.09 3.22 15.64
CA LEU A 152 -5.27 4.43 15.75
C LEU A 152 -4.32 4.33 16.95
N PRO A 153 -3.07 4.81 16.83
CA PRO A 153 -2.07 4.73 17.88
C PRO A 153 -2.32 5.79 18.97
N HIS A 154 -3.40 5.64 19.73
CA HIS A 154 -3.72 6.51 20.87
C HIS A 154 -2.63 6.47 21.96
N GLY A 155 -2.47 7.57 22.70
CA GLY A 155 -1.45 7.67 23.75
C GLY A 155 -0.04 7.92 23.24
N THR A 156 0.14 8.14 21.94
CA THR A 156 1.45 8.42 21.32
C THR A 156 1.75 9.91 21.18
N GLY A 157 0.75 10.78 21.38
CA GLY A 157 0.91 12.23 21.39
C GLY A 157 1.40 12.75 22.75
N VAL A 158 1.96 13.97 22.74
CA VAL A 158 2.48 14.67 23.93
C VAL A 158 1.45 14.84 25.05
N ASP A 159 0.17 15.01 24.69
CA ASP A 159 -0.94 15.19 25.63
C ASP A 159 -1.67 13.87 25.95
N GLY A 160 -1.09 12.72 25.62
CA GLY A 160 -1.74 11.41 25.73
C GLY A 160 -2.79 11.13 24.65
N GLY A 161 -2.89 12.02 23.65
CA GLY A 161 -3.74 11.87 22.45
C GLY A 161 -3.03 11.16 21.29
N LEU A 162 -3.43 11.49 20.07
CA LEU A 162 -2.74 11.07 18.85
C LEU A 162 -1.50 11.95 18.62
N ARG A 163 -0.48 11.41 17.97
CA ARG A 163 0.62 12.20 17.39
C ARG A 163 0.05 13.19 16.37
N ALA A 164 0.66 14.38 16.23
CA ALA A 164 0.09 15.49 15.45
C ALA A 164 -0.13 15.15 13.96
N ASP A 165 0.81 14.43 13.35
CA ASP A 165 0.72 13.90 11.98
C ASP A 165 -0.44 12.90 11.82
N ILE A 166 -0.69 12.05 12.82
CA ILE A 166 -1.82 11.11 12.80
C ILE A 166 -3.15 11.86 12.94
N ALA A 167 -3.24 12.85 13.83
CA ALA A 167 -4.44 13.67 13.98
C ALA A 167 -4.77 14.43 12.69
N ALA A 168 -3.79 15.10 12.09
CA ALA A 168 -3.96 15.79 10.81
C ALA A 168 -4.24 14.80 9.66
N GLY A 169 -3.66 13.60 9.70
CA GLY A 169 -3.93 12.52 8.77
C GLY A 169 -5.36 12.00 8.85
N VAL A 170 -5.97 11.95 10.04
CA VAL A 170 -7.38 11.54 10.21
C VAL A 170 -8.31 12.53 9.49
N GLU A 171 -8.09 13.83 9.67
CA GLU A 171 -8.86 14.87 8.98
C GLU A 171 -8.69 14.78 7.46
N LEU A 172 -7.44 14.65 6.99
CA LEU A 172 -7.12 14.49 5.57
C LEU A 172 -7.76 13.22 5.00
N TYR A 173 -7.74 12.11 5.74
CA TYR A 173 -8.35 10.86 5.31
C TYR A 173 -9.85 11.03 5.11
N GLN A 174 -10.55 11.70 6.03
CA GLN A 174 -11.98 11.96 5.91
C GLN A 174 -12.29 12.82 4.68
N GLN A 175 -11.52 13.89 4.45
CA GLN A 175 -11.70 14.77 3.28
C GLN A 175 -11.61 13.99 1.96
N PHE A 176 -10.60 13.14 1.79
CA PHE A 176 -10.46 12.32 0.57
C PHE A 176 -11.45 11.17 0.51
N ALA A 177 -11.83 10.61 1.66
CA ALA A 177 -12.84 9.56 1.76
C ALA A 177 -14.21 10.06 1.26
N ASP A 178 -14.53 11.33 1.45
CA ASP A 178 -15.77 11.98 1.00
C ASP A 178 -15.78 12.28 -0.51
N LEU A 179 -14.63 12.24 -1.19
CA LEU A 179 -14.52 12.39 -2.65
C LEU A 179 -14.74 11.07 -3.43
N ARG A 180 -14.96 9.95 -2.72
CA ARG A 180 -15.16 8.67 -3.38
C ARG A 180 -16.52 8.60 -4.04
N GLU A 181 -16.51 8.10 -5.26
CA GLU A 181 -17.70 7.72 -6.01
C GLU A 181 -17.75 6.21 -6.16
N ASP A 182 -18.90 5.68 -6.58
CA ASP A 182 -19.02 4.25 -6.88
C ASP A 182 -18.10 3.87 -8.05
N ILE A 183 -17.51 2.68 -7.95
CA ILE A 183 -16.69 2.08 -9.01
C ILE A 183 -17.33 0.77 -9.46
N HIS A 184 -17.25 0.50 -10.75
CA HIS A 184 -17.86 -0.66 -11.40
C HIS A 184 -16.86 -1.50 -12.18
N ALA A 185 -15.62 -1.02 -12.36
CA ALA A 185 -14.59 -1.80 -13.01
C ALA A 185 -14.34 -3.13 -12.27
N PRO A 186 -14.23 -4.26 -13.00
CA PRO A 186 -14.20 -5.58 -12.39
C PRO A 186 -12.95 -5.77 -11.52
N ALA A 187 -13.15 -6.35 -10.34
CA ALA A 187 -12.08 -6.73 -9.43
C ALA A 187 -11.54 -8.13 -9.76
N GLN A 188 -10.24 -8.31 -9.55
CA GLN A 188 -9.51 -9.56 -9.74
C GLN A 188 -8.31 -9.61 -8.77
N VAL A 189 -7.50 -10.67 -8.84
CA VAL A 189 -6.22 -10.69 -8.13
C VAL A 189 -5.26 -9.70 -8.77
N VAL A 190 -4.75 -8.76 -7.96
CA VAL A 190 -3.72 -7.79 -8.37
C VAL A 190 -2.54 -7.80 -7.40
N HIS A 191 -1.38 -7.32 -7.85
CA HIS A 191 -0.17 -7.20 -7.05
C HIS A 191 -0.07 -5.79 -6.43
N GLY A 192 -0.05 -5.69 -5.09
CA GLY A 192 -0.08 -4.40 -4.39
C GLY A 192 1.27 -3.75 -4.05
N ASP A 193 2.39 -4.38 -4.42
CA ASP A 193 3.74 -3.88 -4.09
C ASP A 193 4.67 -3.85 -5.31
N MET A 194 4.17 -3.35 -6.46
CA MET A 194 4.91 -3.47 -7.72
C MET A 194 6.15 -2.56 -7.79
N LEU A 195 6.11 -1.35 -7.21
CA LEU A 195 7.26 -0.42 -7.25
C LEU A 195 8.47 -0.98 -6.50
N PHE A 196 8.24 -1.63 -5.35
CA PHE A 196 9.30 -2.23 -4.53
C PHE A 196 9.50 -3.73 -4.77
N GLY A 197 8.65 -4.33 -5.62
CA GLY A 197 8.69 -5.74 -6.00
C GLY A 197 9.11 -6.00 -7.45
N THR A 198 9.64 -5.01 -8.18
CA THR A 198 10.06 -5.17 -9.59
C THR A 198 11.55 -4.87 -9.76
N LEU A 199 12.31 -5.86 -10.21
CA LEU A 199 13.76 -5.81 -10.36
C LEU A 199 14.17 -5.78 -11.83
N PHE A 200 15.09 -4.90 -12.17
CA PHE A 200 15.58 -4.72 -13.54
C PHE A 200 17.03 -5.20 -13.64
N ALA A 201 17.34 -5.88 -14.74
CA ALA A 201 18.70 -6.28 -15.11
C ALA A 201 18.93 -6.05 -16.62
N PRO A 202 20.13 -5.60 -17.04
CA PRO A 202 20.41 -5.29 -18.44
C PRO A 202 20.06 -6.43 -19.39
N GLY A 203 19.37 -6.12 -20.50
CA GLY A 203 19.05 -7.08 -21.56
C GLY A 203 18.07 -8.18 -21.16
N THR A 204 17.37 -8.06 -20.03
CA THR A 204 16.38 -9.04 -19.57
C THR A 204 15.05 -8.38 -19.24
N ALA A 205 13.96 -9.14 -19.30
CA ALA A 205 12.67 -8.69 -18.81
C ALA A 205 12.71 -8.36 -17.28
N PRO A 206 11.83 -7.49 -16.77
CA PRO A 206 11.70 -7.23 -15.34
C PRO A 206 11.42 -8.51 -14.55
N LEU A 207 11.96 -8.62 -13.34
CA LEU A 207 11.78 -9.74 -12.42
C LEU A 207 10.86 -9.35 -11.27
N VAL A 208 9.85 -10.18 -11.03
CA VAL A 208 8.95 -10.08 -9.88
C VAL A 208 9.27 -11.22 -8.89
N PRO A 209 9.87 -10.94 -7.71
CA PRO A 209 10.30 -11.95 -6.75
C PRO A 209 9.16 -12.64 -5.99
N ASP A 210 8.03 -11.96 -5.78
CA ASP A 210 6.89 -12.49 -5.04
C ASP A 210 5.58 -11.93 -5.58
N ILE A 211 4.45 -12.47 -5.13
CA ILE A 211 3.13 -11.87 -5.36
C ILE A 211 2.53 -11.46 -4.02
N VAL A 212 2.21 -10.17 -3.89
CA VAL A 212 1.45 -9.60 -2.77
C VAL A 212 0.00 -9.36 -3.23
N PRO A 213 -0.92 -10.31 -3.01
CA PRO A 213 -2.24 -10.28 -3.62
C PRO A 213 -3.20 -9.32 -2.92
N TYR A 214 -3.95 -8.58 -3.72
CA TYR A 214 -5.15 -7.83 -3.35
C TYR A 214 -6.31 -8.19 -4.30
N TRP A 215 -7.53 -7.75 -3.98
CA TRP A 215 -8.71 -8.04 -4.80
C TRP A 215 -9.37 -6.77 -5.33
N HIS A 216 -8.82 -6.21 -6.41
CA HIS A 216 -9.24 -4.92 -6.99
C HIS A 216 -9.08 -4.92 -8.51
N ASN A 217 -9.48 -3.82 -9.15
CA ASN A 217 -9.20 -3.63 -10.57
C ASN A 217 -7.69 -3.43 -10.79
N PRO A 218 -7.08 -3.90 -11.91
CA PRO A 218 -5.67 -3.66 -12.23
C PRO A 218 -5.25 -2.19 -12.19
N ALA A 219 -6.16 -1.28 -12.55
CA ALA A 219 -5.91 0.16 -12.46
C ALA A 219 -5.65 0.63 -11.02
N TRP A 220 -6.25 0.01 -10.00
CA TRP A 220 -5.90 0.33 -8.61
C TRP A 220 -4.44 0.03 -8.29
N ALA A 221 -3.93 -1.12 -8.72
CA ALA A 221 -2.54 -1.50 -8.47
C ALA A 221 -1.55 -0.64 -9.26
N ALA A 222 -1.92 -0.18 -10.47
CA ALA A 222 -1.19 0.89 -11.15
C ALA A 222 -1.22 2.20 -10.34
N GLY A 223 -2.36 2.54 -9.74
CA GLY A 223 -2.52 3.69 -8.85
C GLY A 223 -1.62 3.61 -7.62
N VAL A 224 -1.47 2.42 -7.02
CA VAL A 224 -0.53 2.21 -5.91
C VAL A 224 0.91 2.51 -6.36
N VAL A 225 1.33 2.06 -7.55
CA VAL A 225 2.66 2.40 -8.09
C VAL A 225 2.84 3.91 -8.24
N VAL A 226 1.82 4.62 -8.73
CA VAL A 226 1.87 6.08 -8.90
C VAL A 226 2.00 6.79 -7.56
N VAL A 227 1.14 6.45 -6.58
CA VAL A 227 1.21 7.00 -5.22
C VAL A 227 2.57 6.71 -4.61
N ASP A 228 3.09 5.49 -4.78
CA ASP A 228 4.38 5.12 -4.22
C ASP A 228 5.54 5.89 -4.87
N ALA A 229 5.46 6.09 -6.18
CA ALA A 229 6.50 6.78 -6.92
C ALA A 229 6.55 8.28 -6.57
N LEU A 230 5.39 8.92 -6.39
CA LEU A 230 5.28 10.31 -5.93
C LEU A 230 5.85 10.49 -4.52
N ASN A 231 5.56 9.55 -3.60
CA ASN A 231 5.99 9.66 -2.20
C ASN A 231 7.46 9.28 -1.96
N TRP A 232 7.95 8.24 -2.66
CA TRP A 232 9.21 7.58 -2.28
C TRP A 232 10.21 7.40 -3.43
N ALA A 233 9.83 7.64 -4.69
CA ALA A 233 10.75 7.51 -5.83
C ALA A 233 10.98 8.83 -6.58
N GLY A 234 10.44 9.95 -6.10
CA GLY A 234 10.65 11.27 -6.70
C GLY A 234 10.08 11.41 -8.11
N ALA A 235 8.99 10.70 -8.41
CA ALA A 235 8.29 10.89 -9.68
C ALA A 235 7.68 12.28 -9.78
N ASP A 236 7.56 12.78 -11.01
CA ASP A 236 6.87 14.03 -11.32
C ASP A 236 5.36 13.94 -11.12
N ALA A 237 4.74 15.10 -10.85
CA ALA A 237 3.29 15.24 -10.68
C ALA A 237 2.48 14.92 -11.96
N ASP A 238 3.13 14.80 -13.13
CA ASP A 238 2.49 14.43 -14.40
C ASP A 238 2.41 12.91 -14.61
N LEU A 239 3.06 12.09 -13.76
CA LEU A 239 2.97 10.62 -13.83
C LEU A 239 1.52 10.10 -13.87
N PRO A 240 0.58 10.56 -13.00
CA PRO A 240 -0.82 10.18 -13.09
C PRO A 240 -1.47 10.48 -14.46
N GLN A 241 -1.09 11.60 -15.10
CA GLN A 241 -1.72 12.04 -16.35
C GLN A 241 -1.39 11.12 -17.53
N ARG A 242 -0.20 10.51 -17.52
CA ARG A 242 0.23 9.54 -18.54
C ARG A 242 -0.63 8.28 -18.57
N TRP A 243 -1.26 7.94 -17.45
CA TRP A 243 -2.08 6.74 -17.27
C TRP A 243 -3.58 7.03 -17.15
N ARG A 244 -4.03 8.24 -17.50
CA ARG A 244 -5.43 8.67 -17.46
C ARG A 244 -6.43 7.84 -18.27
N HIS A 245 -5.92 7.01 -19.17
CA HIS A 245 -6.71 6.12 -20.02
C HIS A 245 -7.16 4.84 -19.29
N LEU A 246 -6.65 4.58 -18.08
CA LEU A 246 -7.04 3.42 -17.30
C LEU A 246 -8.49 3.54 -16.79
N PRO A 247 -9.22 2.42 -16.61
CA PRO A 247 -10.61 2.44 -16.18
C PRO A 247 -10.82 3.14 -14.84
N GLU A 248 -11.78 4.06 -14.77
CA GLU A 248 -12.17 4.79 -13.54
C GLU A 248 -10.96 5.42 -12.81
N TRP A 249 -9.94 5.81 -13.57
CA TRP A 249 -8.60 6.12 -13.07
C TRP A 249 -8.56 7.08 -11.86
N PRO A 250 -9.28 8.22 -11.84
CA PRO A 250 -9.28 9.12 -10.68
C PRO A 250 -9.74 8.42 -9.40
N GLN A 251 -10.79 7.58 -9.49
CA GLN A 251 -11.33 6.84 -8.36
C GLN A 251 -10.45 5.66 -7.94
N GLN A 252 -9.67 5.08 -8.86
CA GLN A 252 -8.67 4.05 -8.56
C GLN A 252 -7.45 4.65 -7.83
N LEU A 253 -6.98 5.81 -8.30
CA LEU A 253 -5.91 6.58 -7.66
C LEU A 253 -6.30 7.08 -6.26
N LEU A 254 -7.51 7.63 -6.12
CA LEU A 254 -8.03 8.09 -4.84
C LEU A 254 -7.99 6.98 -3.78
N ARG A 255 -8.38 5.76 -4.17
CA ARG A 255 -8.35 4.59 -3.28
C ARG A 255 -6.95 4.08 -3.00
N ALA A 256 -6.04 4.15 -3.97
CA ALA A 256 -4.62 3.84 -3.75
C ALA A 256 -3.98 4.84 -2.77
N TYR A 257 -4.35 6.12 -2.86
CA TYR A 257 -3.92 7.17 -1.95
C TYR A 257 -4.49 6.95 -0.54
N LEU A 258 -5.80 6.73 -0.42
CA LEU A 258 -6.45 6.39 0.85
C LEU A 258 -5.86 5.13 1.48
N PHE A 259 -5.48 4.13 0.68
CA PHE A 259 -4.77 2.95 1.18
C PHE A 259 -3.44 3.32 1.85
N ARG A 260 -2.61 4.16 1.22
CA ARG A 260 -1.33 4.59 1.82
C ARG A 260 -1.51 5.53 3.00
N LEU A 261 -2.50 6.43 2.96
CA LEU A 261 -2.82 7.30 4.07
C LEU A 261 -3.37 6.51 5.26
N GLY A 262 -4.29 5.57 5.03
CA GLY A 262 -4.81 4.66 6.04
C GLY A 262 -3.71 3.82 6.68
N LEU A 263 -2.74 3.35 5.88
CA LEU A 263 -1.57 2.65 6.40
C LEU A 263 -0.73 3.56 7.32
N HIS A 264 -0.49 4.81 6.94
CA HIS A 264 0.18 5.78 7.81
C HIS A 264 -0.54 5.95 9.15
N LEU A 265 -1.88 5.98 9.15
CA LEU A 265 -2.68 6.16 10.37
C LEU A 265 -2.57 5.01 11.37
N VAL A 266 -2.46 3.76 10.90
CA VAL A 266 -2.54 2.57 11.78
C VAL A 266 -1.19 1.89 12.01
N HIS A 267 -0.22 2.10 11.12
CA HIS A 267 1.05 1.38 11.19
C HIS A 267 1.92 1.91 12.34
N ARG A 268 2.27 1.04 13.29
CA ARG A 268 2.96 1.41 14.54
C ARG A 268 4.30 2.11 14.35
N HIS A 269 4.96 1.87 13.21
CA HIS A 269 6.27 2.45 12.89
C HIS A 269 6.21 3.60 11.89
N SER A 270 5.02 4.04 11.49
CA SER A 270 4.90 5.13 10.52
C SER A 270 5.53 6.40 11.07
N ALA A 271 6.45 6.98 10.30
CA ALA A 271 7.15 8.21 10.65
C ALA A 271 6.33 9.46 10.27
N ALA A 272 6.47 10.54 11.04
CA ALA A 272 5.81 11.81 10.73
C ALA A 272 6.23 12.40 9.37
N SER A 273 7.44 12.09 8.88
CA SER A 273 7.89 12.50 7.55
C SER A 273 7.09 11.85 6.42
N ALA A 274 6.47 10.69 6.64
CA ALA A 274 5.59 10.06 5.66
C ALA A 274 4.32 10.87 5.44
N TYR A 275 3.75 11.47 6.50
CA TYR A 275 2.59 12.36 6.39
C TYR A 275 2.84 13.53 5.46
N ASN A 276 3.99 14.19 5.58
CA ASN A 276 4.32 15.34 4.73
C ASN A 276 4.33 14.95 3.25
N LYS A 277 4.89 13.79 2.90
CA LYS A 277 4.90 13.29 1.52
C LYS A 277 3.49 12.96 1.02
N LEU A 278 2.68 12.34 1.88
CA LEU A 278 1.29 12.02 1.58
C LEU A 278 0.46 13.29 1.38
N LEU A 279 0.68 14.34 2.17
CA LEU A 279 0.02 15.63 2.00
C LEU A 279 0.29 16.24 0.61
N HIS A 280 1.55 16.24 0.17
CA HIS A 280 1.91 16.74 -1.17
C HIS A 280 1.30 15.87 -2.28
N THR A 281 1.33 14.54 -2.11
CA THR A 281 0.67 13.62 -3.03
C THR A 281 -0.84 13.88 -3.10
N GLY A 282 -1.46 14.15 -1.95
CA GLY A 282 -2.88 14.48 -1.84
C GLY A 282 -3.28 15.64 -2.73
N VAL A 283 -2.48 16.71 -2.81
CA VAL A 283 -2.74 17.84 -3.72
C VAL A 283 -2.85 17.38 -5.18
N VAL A 284 -1.87 16.57 -5.64
CA VAL A 284 -1.88 16.02 -7.01
C VAL A 284 -3.11 15.14 -7.27
N ILE A 285 -3.50 14.32 -6.29
CA ILE A 285 -4.67 13.44 -6.41
C ILE A 285 -5.98 14.25 -6.39
N ALA A 286 -6.08 15.29 -5.56
CA ALA A 286 -7.26 16.15 -5.49
C ALA A 286 -7.51 16.88 -6.81
N ASP A 287 -6.46 17.41 -7.45
CA ASP A 287 -6.57 18.09 -8.75
C ASP A 287 -7.12 17.13 -9.83
N LEU A 288 -6.64 15.90 -9.88
CA LEU A 288 -7.12 14.87 -10.82
C LEU A 288 -8.58 14.48 -10.61
N VAL A 289 -9.00 14.34 -9.34
CA VAL A 289 -10.38 14.00 -9.00
C VAL A 289 -11.31 15.17 -9.33
N ALA A 290 -10.90 16.40 -9.01
CA ALA A 290 -11.65 17.60 -9.33
C ALA A 290 -11.82 17.80 -10.85
N ASP A 291 -10.75 17.64 -11.63
CA ASP A 291 -10.78 17.74 -13.10
C ASP A 291 -11.75 16.73 -13.73
N SER A 292 -11.82 15.51 -13.19
CA SER A 292 -12.77 14.49 -13.64
C SER A 292 -14.21 14.87 -13.35
N SER A 293 -14.49 15.41 -12.15
CA SER A 293 -15.84 15.84 -11.76
C SER A 293 -16.34 17.03 -12.59
N ALA A 294 -15.43 17.91 -13.04
CA ALA A 294 -15.76 19.05 -13.89
C ALA A 294 -16.00 18.65 -15.36
N ALA A 295 -15.48 17.49 -15.78
CA ALA A 295 -15.55 17.03 -17.17
C ALA A 295 -16.86 16.32 -17.55
N GLU A 296 -17.81 16.12 -16.62
CA GLU A 296 -19.14 15.57 -16.94
C GLU A 296 -20.16 16.64 -17.36
N PRO A 297 -20.55 16.72 -18.66
CA PRO A 297 -21.92 17.01 -19.02
C PRO A 297 -22.70 15.69 -19.13
N ALA A 298 -23.91 15.67 -18.57
CA ALA A 298 -24.83 14.54 -18.61
C ALA A 298 -24.98 13.94 -20.03
N VAL A 299 -24.36 12.79 -20.28
CA VAL A 299 -24.68 11.93 -21.41
C VAL A 299 -25.35 10.69 -20.86
N ALA A 300 -26.69 10.73 -20.83
CA ALA A 300 -27.49 9.54 -20.64
C ALA A 300 -27.14 8.53 -21.74
N ALA A 301 -26.66 7.36 -21.34
CA ALA A 301 -26.38 6.26 -22.25
C ALA A 301 -27.65 5.90 -23.06
N PRO A 302 -27.55 5.63 -24.38
CA PRO A 302 -28.71 5.23 -25.16
C PRO A 302 -29.17 3.83 -24.70
N ALA A 303 -30.47 3.68 -24.51
CA ALA A 303 -31.10 2.42 -24.14
C ALA A 303 -30.74 1.33 -25.16
N VAL A 304 -30.07 0.27 -24.69
CA VAL A 304 -29.83 -0.95 -25.46
C VAL A 304 -31.19 -1.64 -25.67
N LEU A 305 -31.64 -1.71 -26.92
CA LEU A 305 -32.76 -2.55 -27.33
C LEU A 305 -32.39 -4.03 -27.09
N THR A 306 -32.91 -4.61 -26.02
CA THR A 306 -32.84 -6.06 -25.78
C THR A 306 -33.79 -6.78 -26.74
N ALA A 307 -33.25 -7.65 -27.59
CA ALA A 307 -34.03 -8.58 -28.39
C ALA A 307 -34.77 -9.58 -27.48
N GLU A 308 -36.04 -9.86 -27.78
CA GLU A 308 -36.87 -10.78 -27.00
C GLU A 308 -36.38 -12.24 -27.12
N PRO A 309 -36.44 -13.04 -26.04
CA PRO A 309 -36.14 -14.47 -26.12
C PRO A 309 -37.36 -15.25 -26.65
N VAL A 310 -37.07 -16.19 -27.56
CA VAL A 310 -38.00 -17.17 -28.10
C VAL A 310 -38.52 -18.09 -26.98
N THR A 311 -39.84 -18.22 -26.90
CA THR A 311 -40.56 -19.05 -25.92
C THR A 311 -40.51 -20.52 -26.31
N GLU A 312 -39.99 -21.38 -25.43
CA GLU A 312 -40.21 -22.83 -25.49
C GLU A 312 -41.01 -23.25 -24.24
N SER A 313 -42.18 -23.84 -24.47
CA SER A 313 -43.16 -24.16 -23.43
C SER A 313 -42.74 -25.38 -22.61
N VAL A 314 -42.65 -25.24 -21.29
CA VAL A 314 -42.67 -26.38 -20.37
C VAL A 314 -43.67 -26.10 -19.24
N ARG A 315 -44.52 -27.09 -18.99
CA ARG A 315 -45.71 -27.09 -18.12
C ARG A 315 -45.42 -26.78 -16.64
N GLU A 316 -46.28 -25.96 -16.04
CA GLU A 316 -46.41 -25.76 -14.58
C GLU A 316 -46.92 -27.00 -13.84
N PRO A 317 -46.64 -27.07 -12.52
CA PRO A 317 -47.75 -27.31 -11.60
C PRO A 317 -47.78 -26.38 -10.37
N ALA A 318 -49.02 -25.93 -10.10
CA ALA A 318 -49.69 -25.63 -8.82
C ALA A 318 -49.08 -24.63 -7.82
N ALA A 319 -49.88 -23.59 -7.56
CA ALA A 319 -49.68 -22.49 -6.61
C ALA A 319 -49.98 -22.85 -5.15
N GLU A 320 -49.24 -22.20 -4.23
CA GLU A 320 -49.62 -21.96 -2.83
C GLU A 320 -49.23 -20.51 -2.43
N PRO A 321 -49.91 -19.90 -1.43
CA PRO A 321 -50.30 -18.50 -1.50
C PRO A 321 -49.31 -17.49 -0.90
N THR A 322 -49.34 -16.30 -1.49
CA THR A 322 -48.65 -15.06 -1.13
C THR A 322 -49.01 -14.56 0.27
N VAL A 323 -48.01 -14.18 1.06
CA VAL A 323 -48.14 -13.26 2.21
C VAL A 323 -47.49 -11.93 1.83
N ALA A 324 -48.31 -10.87 1.77
CA ALA A 324 -47.86 -9.50 1.54
C ALA A 324 -47.36 -8.86 2.85
N ILE A 325 -46.24 -8.16 2.80
CA ILE A 325 -45.78 -7.23 3.84
C ILE A 325 -45.54 -5.86 3.18
N PRO A 326 -46.12 -4.77 3.70
CA PRO A 326 -46.14 -3.48 3.01
C PRO A 326 -44.79 -2.74 3.07
N SER A 327 -44.45 -2.09 1.96
CA SER A 327 -43.38 -1.09 1.86
C SER A 327 -43.71 0.16 2.68
N ALA A 328 -42.76 0.59 3.51
CA ALA A 328 -42.76 1.92 4.11
C ALA A 328 -41.78 2.81 3.34
N VAL A 329 -42.34 3.78 2.63
CA VAL A 329 -41.62 4.91 2.03
C VAL A 329 -41.34 5.91 3.15
N VAL A 330 -40.07 6.27 3.35
CA VAL A 330 -39.68 7.42 4.20
C VAL A 330 -38.99 8.44 3.30
N ALA A 331 -39.60 9.62 3.19
CA ALA A 331 -39.04 10.78 2.48
C ALA A 331 -37.87 11.38 3.28
N PRO A 332 -36.81 11.90 2.62
CA PRO A 332 -35.75 12.61 3.32
C PRO A 332 -36.20 14.01 3.71
N ALA A 333 -35.91 14.39 4.97
CA ALA A 333 -36.10 15.73 5.48
C ALA A 333 -34.97 16.66 5.02
N ALA A 334 -35.32 17.85 4.54
CA ALA A 334 -34.40 18.91 4.17
C ALA A 334 -33.69 19.50 5.40
N VAL A 335 -32.38 19.72 5.30
CA VAL A 335 -31.58 20.49 6.26
C VAL A 335 -30.98 21.71 5.54
N ALA A 336 -31.13 22.87 6.16
CA ALA A 336 -30.83 24.20 5.64
C ALA A 336 -29.32 24.49 5.54
N PRO A 337 -28.90 25.42 4.66
CA PRO A 337 -27.49 25.81 4.50
C PRO A 337 -26.94 26.55 5.72
N ILE A 338 -25.69 26.26 6.08
CA ILE A 338 -24.92 26.95 7.11
C ILE A 338 -24.05 28.03 6.42
N GLU A 339 -24.17 29.27 6.87
CA GLU A 339 -23.35 30.41 6.42
C GLU A 339 -21.90 30.29 6.91
N VAL A 340 -20.96 30.54 6.01
CA VAL A 340 -19.51 30.61 6.30
C VAL A 340 -19.13 32.09 6.43
N PRO A 341 -18.52 32.55 7.53
CA PRO A 341 -18.06 33.93 7.64
C PRO A 341 -16.76 34.15 6.86
N SER A 342 -16.79 35.13 5.95
CA SER A 342 -15.63 35.64 5.22
C SER A 342 -14.63 36.30 6.17
N THR A 343 -13.36 35.90 6.11
CA THR A 343 -12.26 36.65 6.72
C THR A 343 -11.37 37.23 5.62
N GLU A 344 -11.37 38.55 5.51
CA GLU A 344 -10.44 39.33 4.69
C GLU A 344 -9.02 39.16 5.24
N ILE A 345 -8.10 38.71 4.40
CA ILE A 345 -6.66 38.82 4.67
C ILE A 345 -6.18 40.11 4.04
N THR A 346 -5.92 41.11 4.89
CA THR A 346 -5.21 42.34 4.53
C THR A 346 -3.79 42.03 4.09
N ARG A 347 -3.46 42.40 2.84
CA ARG A 347 -2.08 42.44 2.31
C ARG A 347 -1.37 43.66 2.91
N ASP A 348 -0.23 43.42 3.53
CA ASP A 348 0.71 44.47 3.92
C ASP A 348 1.86 44.47 2.90
N GLU A 349 1.96 45.57 2.15
CA GLU A 349 3.05 45.84 1.21
C GLU A 349 4.14 46.60 1.95
N SER A 350 5.36 46.06 1.98
CA SER A 350 6.55 46.87 2.20
C SER A 350 7.67 46.45 1.27
N GLU A 351 8.00 47.38 0.36
CA GLU A 351 9.17 47.37 -0.50
C GLU A 351 10.45 47.65 0.31
N GLY A 352 11.59 47.06 -0.08
CA GLY A 352 12.88 47.57 0.36
C GLY A 352 14.11 46.70 0.08
N SER A 353 14.78 47.02 -1.03
CA SER A 353 16.25 47.03 -1.22
C SER A 353 17.00 45.68 -1.38
N GLY A 354 17.47 45.43 -2.61
CA GLY A 354 18.25 44.24 -2.97
C GLY A 354 19.76 44.35 -2.78
N THR A 355 20.43 43.26 -3.17
CA THR A 355 21.77 43.21 -3.77
C THR A 355 21.92 41.91 -4.56
N ASP A 356 22.35 42.04 -5.82
CA ASP A 356 22.73 40.96 -6.73
C ASP A 356 23.80 40.05 -6.15
N LEU A 357 23.62 38.73 -6.30
CA LEU A 357 24.69 37.75 -6.43
C LEU A 357 24.15 36.59 -7.29
N ASP A 358 24.49 36.65 -8.58
CA ASP A 358 24.33 35.57 -9.54
C ASP A 358 25.28 34.42 -9.19
N THR A 359 24.72 33.33 -8.69
CA THR A 359 25.34 32.00 -8.72
C THR A 359 24.27 31.00 -9.12
N SER A 360 23.93 30.98 -10.40
CA SER A 360 23.19 29.84 -10.97
C SER A 360 24.13 28.64 -11.12
N PRO A 361 23.95 27.52 -10.40
CA PRO A 361 24.59 26.28 -10.78
C PRO A 361 23.86 25.72 -12.02
N GLU A 362 24.63 25.32 -13.04
CA GLU A 362 24.13 24.63 -14.24
C GLU A 362 23.30 23.38 -13.86
N PRO A 363 22.25 23.03 -14.63
CA PRO A 363 21.43 21.86 -14.35
C PRO A 363 22.28 20.59 -14.50
N THR A 364 22.63 19.97 -13.38
CA THR A 364 23.24 18.64 -13.35
C THR A 364 22.30 17.62 -13.99
N SER A 365 22.80 16.85 -14.96
CA SER A 365 22.05 15.80 -15.64
C SER A 365 21.52 14.78 -14.63
N TRP A 366 20.21 14.56 -14.69
CA TRP A 366 19.41 13.69 -13.81
C TRP A 366 19.78 12.19 -13.88
N GLU A 367 20.71 11.80 -14.75
CA GLU A 367 21.15 10.41 -14.94
C GLU A 367 22.08 9.91 -13.83
N ASP A 368 22.67 10.80 -13.01
CA ASP A 368 23.74 10.46 -12.05
C ASP A 368 23.35 10.52 -10.54
N THR A 369 22.09 10.81 -10.18
CA THR A 369 21.71 11.06 -8.76
C THR A 369 20.50 10.29 -8.20
N ALA A 370 19.91 9.34 -8.93
CA ALA A 370 18.78 8.58 -8.41
C ALA A 370 19.21 7.33 -7.62
N GLU A 371 19.86 7.52 -6.46
CA GLU A 371 19.86 6.48 -5.43
C GLU A 371 18.42 6.30 -4.91
N PHE A 372 17.89 5.08 -4.99
CA PHE A 372 16.64 4.73 -4.30
C PHE A 372 16.84 5.00 -2.81
N PRO A 373 16.06 5.90 -2.17
CA PRO A 373 16.15 6.11 -0.74
C PRO A 373 16.03 4.78 0.02
N GLU A 374 16.59 4.68 1.22
CA GLU A 374 16.40 3.54 2.13
C GLU A 374 14.93 3.43 2.56
N ILE A 375 14.08 2.89 1.71
CA ILE A 375 12.64 2.62 1.95
C ILE A 375 12.39 1.61 3.09
N ALA A 376 13.42 0.92 3.59
CA ALA A 376 13.29 0.25 4.89
C ALA A 376 12.97 1.29 5.99
N ASP A 377 13.59 2.47 5.91
CA ASP A 377 13.37 3.61 6.81
C ASP A 377 12.13 4.44 6.44
N ALA A 378 11.48 4.19 5.29
CA ALA A 378 10.26 4.91 4.91
C ALA A 378 9.04 4.50 5.76
N TRP A 379 9.11 3.31 6.37
CA TRP A 379 8.04 2.75 7.20
C TRP A 379 8.53 2.19 8.54
N GLU A 380 9.82 1.91 8.70
CA GLU A 380 10.45 1.64 9.99
C GLU A 380 11.09 2.93 10.49
N GLY A 381 10.37 3.71 11.29
CA GLY A 381 11.01 4.78 12.06
C GLY A 381 12.05 4.18 13.01
N THR A 382 13.25 4.77 13.08
CA THR A 382 14.11 4.60 14.25
C THR A 382 13.32 5.03 15.48
N PRO A 383 13.19 4.20 16.53
CA PRO A 383 12.50 4.62 17.74
C PRO A 383 13.20 5.85 18.32
N ASP A 384 12.43 6.91 18.58
CA ASP A 384 12.91 8.04 19.35
C ASP A 384 13.47 7.50 20.66
N THR A 385 14.76 7.74 20.87
CA THR A 385 15.41 7.39 22.13
C THR A 385 14.70 8.22 23.20
N PRO A 386 14.06 7.63 24.23
CA PRO A 386 13.52 8.42 25.30
C PRO A 386 14.68 9.19 25.92
N ALA A 387 14.55 10.51 25.98
CA ALA A 387 15.51 11.37 26.64
C ALA A 387 15.81 10.79 28.01
N LEU A 388 17.05 10.37 28.21
CA LEU A 388 17.56 9.98 29.52
C LEU A 388 17.26 11.14 30.46
N ALA A 389 16.41 10.90 31.46
CA ALA A 389 16.19 11.84 32.54
C ALA A 389 17.55 12.13 33.18
N ASP A 390 17.92 13.41 33.21
CA ASP A 390 19.11 13.92 33.86
C ASP A 390 19.16 13.40 35.31
N SER A 391 20.08 12.47 35.56
CA SER A 391 20.53 12.15 36.90
C SER A 391 21.70 13.07 37.22
N GLU A 392 21.46 14.10 38.04
CA GLU A 392 22.44 14.55 39.04
C GLU A 392 21.81 15.61 39.95
N LEU A 393 21.73 15.29 41.24
CA LEU A 393 22.10 16.21 42.31
C LEU A 393 22.36 15.39 43.58
N GLU A 394 23.64 15.13 43.82
CA GLU A 394 24.17 14.77 45.13
C GLU A 394 23.73 15.80 46.18
N THR A 395 23.27 15.33 47.35
CA THR A 395 23.81 15.83 48.62
C THR A 395 23.74 14.70 49.66
N GLY A 396 24.89 14.42 50.28
CA GLY A 396 25.09 13.20 51.06
C GLY A 396 24.67 13.26 52.53
N LYS A 397 24.83 12.11 53.18
CA LYS A 397 25.53 11.90 54.46
C LYS A 397 25.25 10.48 54.96
N ASN A 398 26.33 9.72 55.11
CA ASN A 398 26.68 8.96 56.32
C ASN A 398 25.60 8.06 56.96
N THR A 399 25.79 6.73 56.90
CA THR A 399 26.15 5.84 58.03
C THR A 399 25.67 4.39 57.84
N MET A 400 26.58 3.45 58.14
CA MET A 400 26.41 2.12 58.74
C MET A 400 25.56 1.01 58.06
N SER A 401 26.26 -0.10 57.76
CA SER A 401 25.77 -1.50 57.84
C SER A 401 25.23 -1.83 59.25
N PRO A 402 24.42 -2.89 59.51
CA PRO A 402 24.55 -4.24 58.92
C PRO A 402 23.23 -5.03 58.64
N GLU A 403 23.42 -6.19 58.00
CA GLU A 403 22.67 -7.47 58.05
C GLU A 403 21.23 -7.53 58.61
N HIS A 404 20.30 -8.16 57.86
CA HIS A 404 19.68 -9.45 58.23
C HIS A 404 18.53 -9.88 57.29
N HIS A 405 18.52 -11.20 57.05
CA HIS A 405 17.45 -12.12 56.63
C HIS A 405 16.95 -12.16 55.18
#